data_AF-X0VDH9-F1
#
_entry.id   AF-X0VDH9-F1
#
_cell.length_a   1.000
_cell.length_b   1.000
_cell.length_c   1.000
_cell.angle_alpha   90.00
_cell.angle_beta   90.00
_cell.angle_gamma   90.00
#
_symmetry.space_group_name_H-M   'P 1'
#
loop_
_entity.id
_entity.type
_entity.pdbx_description
1 polymer ?
#
loop_
_entity_poly.entity_id
_entity_poly.type
_entity_poly.pdbx_seq_one_letter_code
_entity_poly.pdbx_strand_id
1 'polypeptide(L)'
;SEIHIDLTPDQSGISLVNAGDPRVIELWNLVFIQFNRAAGGKLTPLPARHVDTGMGFERLCAVLNGKDSNYDTDVWTPIFDAIQKRTGAPAYRGTLPSDAGSKGRRHEGTKESPESTIDNRQSTILRDVSYRVIADHVRCLTFALTDGAFPSNEGRGYVLRRILRRAVRYGRQYMNMQEPFLCDLVEPVVEHMGDAFPELRTAHGGKNVEHVAELIRDEEASFGRT
;
A
#
# COMPACT_ATOMS: atom_id res chain seq x y z
N SER A 1 -16.06 -15.48 -12.25
CA SER A 1 -17.22 -14.97 -11.50
C SER A 1 -16.64 -14.09 -10.41
N GLU A 2 -17.23 -12.92 -10.15
CA GLU A 2 -16.72 -11.98 -9.14
C GLU A 2 -17.81 -11.72 -8.11
N ILE A 3 -17.41 -11.54 -6.86
CA ILE A 3 -18.25 -11.10 -5.76
C ILE A 3 -17.86 -9.65 -5.46
N HIS A 4 -18.82 -8.74 -5.59
CA HIS A 4 -18.68 -7.34 -5.22
C HIS A 4 -19.47 -7.05 -3.94
N ILE A 5 -19.00 -6.06 -3.19
CA ILE A 5 -19.71 -5.52 -2.04
C ILE A 5 -20.08 -4.05 -2.29
N ASP A 6 -21.30 -3.70 -1.90
CA ASP A 6 -21.85 -2.36 -2.00
C ASP A 6 -21.82 -1.67 -0.62
N LEU A 7 -21.00 -0.64 -0.53
CA LEU A 7 -20.83 0.23 0.64
C LEU A 7 -21.51 1.59 0.45
N THR A 8 -22.34 1.76 -0.59
CA THR A 8 -23.14 2.98 -0.75
C THR A 8 -24.15 3.10 0.41
N PRO A 9 -24.43 4.33 0.90
CA PRO A 9 -25.35 4.51 2.02
C PRO A 9 -26.77 3.97 1.78
N ASP A 10 -27.18 3.89 0.51
CA ASP A 10 -28.51 3.43 0.09
C ASP A 10 -28.51 2.02 -0.52
N GLN A 11 -27.35 1.34 -0.57
CA GLN A 11 -27.18 0.00 -1.13
C GLN A 11 -27.70 -0.13 -2.57
N SER A 12 -27.51 0.92 -3.37
CA SER A 12 -27.99 1.01 -4.76
C SER A 12 -26.87 0.91 -5.82
N GLY A 13 -25.69 0.46 -5.41
CA GLY A 13 -24.44 0.49 -6.16
C GLY A 13 -24.31 -0.51 -7.32
N ILE A 14 -25.37 -1.21 -7.72
CA ILE A 14 -25.30 -2.22 -8.80
C ILE A 14 -24.76 -1.65 -10.12
N SER A 15 -25.10 -0.41 -10.44
CA SER A 15 -24.62 0.28 -11.66
C SER A 15 -23.16 0.71 -11.57
N LEU A 16 -22.55 0.64 -10.38
CA LEU A 16 -21.16 1.01 -10.10
C LEU A 16 -20.23 -0.21 -10.08
N VAL A 17 -20.76 -1.42 -10.23
CA VAL A 17 -19.95 -2.65 -10.35
C VAL A 17 -18.99 -2.49 -11.54
N ASN A 18 -17.69 -2.65 -11.27
CA ASN A 18 -16.60 -2.46 -12.23
C ASN A 18 -16.51 -1.04 -12.84
N ALA A 19 -17.12 -0.03 -12.21
CA ALA A 19 -17.03 1.38 -12.62
C ALA A 19 -15.89 2.16 -11.94
N GLY A 20 -15.11 1.50 -11.06
CA GLY A 20 -14.02 2.14 -10.32
C GLY A 20 -14.46 3.00 -9.14
N ASP A 21 -15.71 2.86 -8.67
CA ASP A 21 -16.19 3.55 -7.48
C ASP A 21 -15.62 2.87 -6.22
N PRO A 22 -14.95 3.60 -5.31
CA PRO A 22 -14.35 3.01 -4.11
C PRO A 22 -15.37 2.45 -3.11
N ARG A 23 -16.67 2.75 -3.27
CA ARG A 23 -17.75 2.20 -2.45
C ARG A 23 -18.31 0.89 -3.01
N VAL A 24 -18.01 0.55 -4.26
CA VAL A 24 -18.46 -0.72 -4.87
C VAL A 24 -17.24 -1.48 -5.34
N ILE A 25 -16.73 -2.33 -4.45
CA ILE A 25 -15.42 -2.97 -4.60
C ILE A 25 -15.59 -4.45 -4.93
N GLU A 26 -14.75 -4.94 -5.84
CA GLU A 26 -14.53 -6.36 -6.02
C GLU A 26 -13.88 -6.92 -4.74
N LEU A 27 -14.50 -7.91 -4.12
CA LEU A 27 -14.00 -8.56 -2.91
C LEU A 27 -13.29 -9.87 -3.23
N TRP A 28 -13.90 -10.68 -4.10
CA TRP A 28 -13.47 -12.05 -4.36
C TRP A 28 -13.69 -12.45 -5.82
N ASN A 29 -12.63 -12.87 -6.49
CA ASN A 29 -12.68 -13.45 -7.83
C ASN A 29 -12.64 -14.99 -7.75
N LEU A 30 -13.54 -15.64 -8.49
CA LEU A 30 -13.62 -17.08 -8.66
C LEU A 30 -13.39 -17.42 -10.15
N VAL A 31 -12.20 -17.90 -10.44
CA VAL A 31 -11.77 -18.34 -11.77
C VAL A 31 -12.03 -19.84 -11.92
N PHE A 32 -12.89 -20.18 -12.86
CA PHE A 32 -13.09 -21.56 -13.28
C PHE A 32 -12.07 -21.89 -14.36
N ILE A 33 -10.91 -22.42 -13.96
CA ILE A 33 -9.80 -22.70 -14.87
C ILE A 33 -10.18 -23.86 -15.79
N GLN A 34 -10.24 -23.56 -17.09
CA GLN A 34 -10.67 -24.50 -18.12
C GLN A 34 -9.71 -24.57 -19.32
N PHE A 35 -8.84 -23.59 -19.51
CA PHE A 35 -8.02 -23.46 -20.72
C PHE A 35 -6.57 -23.07 -20.40
N ASN A 36 -5.64 -23.61 -21.18
CA ASN A 36 -4.29 -23.07 -21.34
C ASN A 36 -4.28 -22.04 -22.47
N ARG A 37 -3.62 -20.90 -22.26
CA ARG A 37 -3.40 -19.87 -23.29
C ARG A 37 -1.98 -19.97 -23.84
N ALA A 38 -1.84 -20.38 -25.10
CA ALA A 38 -0.55 -20.48 -25.78
C ALA A 38 -0.02 -19.11 -26.23
N ALA A 39 1.29 -19.04 -26.53
CA ALA A 39 1.90 -17.90 -27.23
C ALA A 39 1.21 -17.74 -28.61
N GLY A 40 0.46 -16.65 -28.79
CA GLY A 40 -0.46 -16.46 -29.94
C GLY A 40 -1.94 -16.38 -29.55
N GLY A 41 -2.28 -16.57 -28.27
CA GLY A 41 -3.64 -16.35 -27.75
C GLY A 41 -4.60 -17.52 -27.94
N LYS A 42 -4.18 -18.60 -28.62
CA LYS A 42 -4.97 -19.83 -28.76
C LYS A 42 -5.27 -20.43 -27.39
N LEU A 43 -6.53 -20.76 -27.15
CA LEU A 43 -7.00 -21.43 -25.95
C LEU A 43 -7.14 -22.95 -26.23
N THR A 44 -6.53 -23.77 -25.38
CA THR A 44 -6.64 -25.23 -25.43
C THR A 44 -7.26 -25.75 -24.15
N PRO A 45 -8.30 -26.62 -24.20
CA PRO A 45 -8.90 -27.18 -23.00
C PRO A 45 -7.87 -27.88 -22.10
N LEU A 46 -8.04 -27.75 -20.79
CA LEU A 46 -7.25 -28.49 -19.82
C LEU A 46 -7.74 -29.96 -19.69
N PRO A 47 -6.86 -30.89 -19.31
CA PRO A 47 -7.24 -32.28 -19.02
C PRO A 47 -8.24 -32.40 -17.85
N ALA A 48 -8.16 -31.48 -16.88
CA ALA A 48 -9.06 -31.39 -15.74
C ALA A 48 -9.48 -29.94 -15.50
N ARG A 49 -10.68 -29.76 -14.92
CA ARG A 49 -11.21 -28.44 -14.54
C ARG A 49 -10.82 -28.15 -13.10
N HIS A 50 -10.41 -26.92 -12.84
CA HIS A 50 -10.01 -26.47 -11.52
C HIS A 50 -10.75 -25.18 -11.15
N VAL A 51 -10.73 -24.85 -9.87
CA VAL A 51 -11.19 -23.57 -9.36
C VAL A 51 -9.99 -22.89 -8.71
N ASP A 52 -9.72 -21.66 -9.12
CA ASP A 52 -8.74 -20.77 -8.51
C ASP A 52 -9.48 -19.53 -8.03
N THR A 53 -9.28 -19.15 -6.77
CA THR A 53 -10.00 -18.03 -6.19
C THR A 53 -9.04 -17.10 -5.48
N GLY A 54 -9.25 -15.80 -5.62
CA GLY A 54 -8.49 -14.76 -4.94
C GLY A 54 -9.41 -13.78 -4.26
N MET A 55 -9.28 -13.64 -2.93
CA MET A 55 -9.99 -12.65 -2.13
C MET A 55 -8.98 -11.65 -1.57
N GLY A 56 -9.27 -10.36 -1.70
CA GLY A 56 -8.39 -9.32 -1.16
C GLY A 56 -8.48 -9.27 0.36
N PHE A 57 -7.45 -9.74 1.07
CA PHE A 57 -7.41 -9.77 2.54
C PHE A 57 -7.64 -8.38 3.14
N GLU A 58 -6.93 -7.36 2.68
CA GLU A 58 -7.06 -5.99 3.19
C GLU A 58 -8.45 -5.40 2.93
N ARG A 59 -9.08 -5.75 1.79
CA ARG A 59 -10.45 -5.33 1.47
C ARG A 59 -11.45 -6.00 2.40
N LEU A 60 -11.29 -7.30 2.64
CA LEU A 60 -12.13 -8.03 3.59
C LEU A 60 -12.00 -7.46 5.01
N CYS A 61 -10.78 -7.19 5.47
CA CYS A 61 -10.54 -6.55 6.77
C CYS A 61 -11.23 -5.19 6.87
N ALA A 62 -11.16 -4.36 5.81
CA ALA A 62 -11.84 -3.06 5.80
C ALA A 62 -13.36 -3.22 5.97
N VAL A 63 -13.96 -4.12 5.19
CA VAL A 63 -15.39 -4.42 5.26
C VAL A 63 -15.81 -4.92 6.65
N LEU A 64 -15.11 -5.93 7.18
CA LEU A 64 -15.45 -6.53 8.48
C LEU A 64 -15.27 -5.54 9.63
N ASN A 65 -14.30 -4.63 9.52
CA ASN A 65 -14.04 -3.59 10.52
C ASN A 65 -14.89 -2.32 10.31
N GLY A 66 -15.81 -2.30 9.34
CA GLY A 66 -16.65 -1.15 9.02
C GLY A 66 -15.84 0.09 8.62
N LYS A 67 -14.75 -0.10 7.88
CA LYS A 67 -13.84 0.95 7.40
C LYS A 67 -14.07 1.23 5.91
N ASP A 68 -14.00 2.50 5.55
CA ASP A 68 -14.14 2.97 4.16
C ASP A 68 -12.85 2.84 3.34
N SER A 69 -11.75 2.42 3.97
CA SER A 69 -10.42 2.32 3.36
C SER A 69 -9.64 1.16 3.95
N ASN A 70 -8.95 0.41 3.09
CA ASN A 70 -8.01 -0.64 3.50
C ASN A 70 -7.01 -0.12 4.54
N TYR A 71 -6.52 1.10 4.34
CA TYR A 71 -5.47 1.74 5.15
C TYR A 71 -5.92 2.13 6.55
N ASP A 72 -7.23 2.05 6.85
CA ASP A 72 -7.79 2.45 8.14
C ASP A 72 -8.01 1.24 9.06
N THR A 73 -7.41 0.10 8.70
CA THR A 73 -7.46 -1.17 9.44
C THR A 73 -6.20 -1.38 10.27
N ASP A 74 -6.28 -2.37 11.15
CA ASP A 74 -5.17 -2.89 11.96
C ASP A 74 -4.04 -3.52 11.11
N VAL A 75 -4.30 -3.85 9.84
CA VAL A 75 -3.30 -4.33 8.88
C VAL A 75 -2.27 -3.26 8.48
N TRP A 76 -2.58 -1.98 8.71
CA TRP A 76 -1.73 -0.85 8.31
C TRP A 76 -1.28 0.02 9.48
N THR A 77 -2.09 0.10 10.53
CA THR A 77 -1.85 0.99 11.67
C THR A 77 -0.43 0.85 12.27
N PRO A 78 0.11 -0.36 12.53
CA PRO A 78 1.46 -0.49 13.08
C PRO A 78 2.56 0.08 12.19
N ILE A 79 2.40 -0.01 10.87
CA ILE A 79 3.36 0.54 9.89
C ILE A 79 3.23 2.06 9.82
N PHE A 80 2.01 2.60 9.90
CA PHE A 80 1.80 4.04 10.00
C PHE A 80 2.38 4.63 11.29
N ASP A 81 2.24 3.94 12.42
CA ASP A 81 2.84 4.36 13.69
C ASP A 81 4.37 4.38 13.58
N ALA A 82 4.97 3.39 12.93
CA ALA A 82 6.40 3.36 12.65
C ALA A 82 6.86 4.51 11.73
N ILE A 83 6.10 4.80 10.66
CA ILE A 83 6.36 5.95 9.78
C ILE A 83 6.26 7.26 10.58
N GLN A 84 5.23 7.43 11.41
CA GLN A 84 5.06 8.62 12.23
C GLN A 84 6.25 8.80 13.17
N LYS A 85 6.62 7.73 13.89
CA LYS A 85 7.77 7.73 14.81
C LYS A 85 9.09 8.05 14.11
N ARG A 86 9.30 7.51 12.91
CA ARG A 86 10.53 7.72 12.13
C ARG A 86 10.62 9.11 11.53
N THR A 87 9.50 9.64 11.02
CA THR A 87 9.48 10.91 10.29
C THR A 87 9.24 12.13 11.17
N GLY A 88 8.61 11.94 12.33
CA GLY A 88 8.11 13.04 13.16
C GLY A 88 6.94 13.80 12.50
N ALA A 89 6.41 13.30 11.38
CA ALA A 89 5.26 13.91 10.72
C ALA A 89 4.01 13.82 11.61
N PRO A 90 3.02 14.72 11.45
CA PRO A 90 1.75 14.57 12.13
C PRO A 90 1.08 13.22 11.78
N ALA A 91 0.26 12.71 12.70
CA ALA A 91 -0.45 11.45 12.53
C ALA A 91 -1.29 11.41 11.25
N TYR A 92 -1.42 10.22 10.67
CA TYR A 92 -2.28 9.93 9.53
C TYR A 92 -3.75 10.24 9.86
N ARG A 93 -4.47 10.88 8.93
CA ARG A 93 -5.88 11.30 9.13
C ARG A 93 -6.86 10.67 8.15
N GLY A 94 -6.43 9.83 7.22
CA GLY A 94 -7.34 9.16 6.29
C GLY A 94 -7.86 10.03 5.14
N THR A 95 -7.35 11.25 4.96
CA THR A 95 -7.85 12.17 3.92
C THR A 95 -7.46 11.76 2.50
N LEU A 96 -8.34 12.03 1.54
CA LEU A 96 -8.18 11.68 0.12
C LEU A 96 -8.13 12.94 -0.76
N PRO A 97 -7.50 12.87 -1.95
CA PRO A 97 -7.49 13.99 -2.90
C PRO A 97 -8.89 14.47 -3.32
N SER A 98 -9.87 13.57 -3.38
CA SER A 98 -11.28 13.91 -3.63
C SER A 98 -11.86 14.85 -2.56
N ASP A 99 -11.29 14.86 -1.36
CA ASP A 99 -11.74 15.73 -0.28
C ASP A 99 -11.33 17.19 -0.53
N ALA A 100 -10.33 17.46 -1.37
CA ALA A 100 -9.86 18.81 -1.67
C ALA A 100 -10.97 19.70 -2.27
N GLY A 101 -11.93 19.11 -3.00
CA GLY A 101 -13.08 19.80 -3.59
C GLY A 101 -14.37 19.73 -2.76
N SER A 102 -14.45 18.87 -1.75
CA SER A 102 -15.61 18.73 -0.88
C SER A 102 -15.53 19.78 0.24
N LYS A 103 -16.56 20.65 0.35
CA LYS A 103 -16.76 21.50 1.54
C LYS A 103 -16.87 20.57 2.74
N GLY A 104 -15.78 20.42 3.50
CA GLY A 104 -15.65 19.40 4.52
C GLY A 104 -16.79 19.41 5.54
N ARG A 105 -17.15 18.23 6.06
CA ARG A 105 -17.90 18.15 7.32
C ARG A 105 -17.11 18.94 8.36
N ARG A 106 -17.72 20.04 8.83
CA ARG A 106 -17.12 20.92 9.84
C ARG A 106 -16.90 20.12 11.11
N HIS A 107 -15.64 19.92 11.49
CA HIS A 107 -15.32 19.79 12.91
C HIS A 107 -15.30 21.23 13.46
N GLU A 108 -16.27 21.55 14.32
CA GLU A 108 -16.33 22.84 14.99
C GLU A 108 -15.10 23.02 15.89
N GLY A 109 -14.38 24.13 15.69
CA GLY A 109 -13.50 24.68 16.72
C GLY A 109 -12.06 24.97 16.31
N THR A 110 -11.84 25.88 15.36
CA THR A 110 -10.74 26.88 15.42
C THR A 110 -11.00 27.98 14.38
N LYS A 111 -10.87 29.25 14.80
CA LYS A 111 -10.95 30.42 13.92
C LYS A 111 -9.59 30.61 13.24
N GLU A 112 -9.35 29.96 12.09
CA GLU A 112 -8.19 30.22 11.24
C GLU A 112 -8.59 30.96 9.95
N SER A 113 -7.66 31.75 9.40
CA SER A 113 -7.90 32.57 8.22
C SER A 113 -8.09 31.72 6.95
N PRO A 114 -8.90 32.16 5.97
CA PRO A 114 -9.28 31.32 4.83
C PRO A 114 -8.11 30.85 3.94
N GLU A 115 -7.07 31.67 3.77
CA GLU A 115 -5.91 31.34 2.93
C GLU A 115 -4.94 30.35 3.60
N SER A 116 -4.73 30.46 4.93
CA SER A 116 -3.88 29.51 5.68
C SER A 116 -4.54 28.13 5.83
N THR A 117 -5.87 28.08 5.81
CA THR A 117 -6.65 26.85 5.96
C THR A 117 -6.55 25.94 4.72
N ILE A 118 -6.47 26.52 3.51
CA ILE A 118 -6.42 25.76 2.25
C ILE A 118 -5.06 25.07 2.07
N ASP A 119 -3.97 25.80 2.34
CA ASP A 119 -2.60 25.26 2.26
C ASP A 119 -2.39 24.13 3.28
N ASN A 120 -2.90 24.30 4.51
CA ASN A 120 -2.85 23.28 5.55
C ASN A 120 -3.65 22.00 5.17
N ARG A 121 -4.79 22.14 4.49
CA ARG A 121 -5.60 21.00 4.04
C ARG A 121 -4.90 20.22 2.92
N GLN A 122 -4.37 20.91 1.91
CA GLN A 122 -3.67 20.25 0.80
C GLN A 122 -2.39 19.55 1.30
N SER A 123 -1.66 20.20 2.21
CA SER A 123 -0.51 19.60 2.91
C SER A 123 -0.90 18.34 3.68
N THR A 124 -2.03 18.36 4.39
CA THR A 124 -2.56 17.18 5.10
C THR A 124 -2.91 16.03 4.14
N ILE A 125 -3.56 16.32 3.01
CA ILE A 125 -3.88 15.29 1.99
C ILE A 125 -2.60 14.66 1.44
N LEU A 126 -1.61 15.48 1.07
CA LEU A 126 -0.34 14.97 0.53
C LEU A 126 0.43 14.15 1.56
N ARG A 127 0.36 14.52 2.84
CA ARG A 127 0.90 13.72 3.94
C ARG A 127 0.20 12.37 4.04
N ASP A 128 -1.13 12.33 4.06
CA ASP A 128 -1.88 11.07 4.15
C ASP A 128 -1.63 10.16 2.94
N VAL A 129 -1.50 10.72 1.73
CA VAL A 129 -1.07 9.97 0.55
C VAL A 129 0.35 9.42 0.74
N SER A 130 1.26 10.19 1.34
CA SER A 130 2.63 9.77 1.62
C SER A 130 2.70 8.60 2.60
N TYR A 131 1.88 8.59 3.66
CA TYR A 131 1.75 7.44 4.55
C TYR A 131 1.38 6.18 3.77
N ARG A 132 0.32 6.24 2.96
CA ARG A 132 -0.16 5.10 2.14
C ARG A 132 0.91 4.60 1.18
N VAL A 133 1.58 5.51 0.47
CA VAL A 133 2.64 5.18 -0.51
C VAL A 133 3.84 4.54 0.19
N ILE A 134 4.33 5.12 1.28
CA ILE A 134 5.50 4.61 1.99
C ILE A 134 5.20 3.23 2.59
N ALA A 135 4.05 3.05 3.25
CA ALA A 135 3.69 1.79 3.88
C ALA A 135 3.50 0.66 2.86
N ASP A 136 2.80 0.92 1.75
CA ASP A 136 2.60 -0.06 0.68
C ASP A 136 3.94 -0.47 0.06
N HIS A 137 4.79 0.51 -0.21
CA HIS A 137 6.07 0.26 -0.86
C HIS A 137 7.07 -0.44 0.05
N VAL A 138 7.14 -0.11 1.34
CA VAL A 138 8.04 -0.83 2.25
C VAL A 138 7.59 -2.27 2.49
N ARG A 139 6.27 -2.55 2.55
CA ARG A 139 5.76 -3.92 2.55
C ARG A 139 6.22 -4.66 1.29
N CYS A 140 5.94 -4.11 0.11
CA CYS A 140 6.33 -4.73 -1.15
C CYS A 140 7.84 -5.00 -1.24
N LEU A 141 8.66 -4.02 -0.86
CA LEU A 141 10.12 -4.16 -0.87
C LEU A 141 10.58 -5.22 0.13
N THR A 142 10.04 -5.22 1.35
CA THR A 142 10.43 -6.19 2.38
C THR A 142 10.21 -7.61 1.90
N PHE A 143 9.00 -7.92 1.40
CA PHE A 143 8.69 -9.25 0.86
C PHE A 143 9.55 -9.59 -0.37
N ALA A 144 9.62 -8.70 -1.35
CA ALA A 144 10.33 -9.01 -2.59
C ALA A 144 11.83 -9.25 -2.37
N LEU A 145 12.46 -8.49 -1.46
CA LEU A 145 13.87 -8.65 -1.12
C LEU A 145 14.10 -9.92 -0.30
N THR A 146 13.20 -10.25 0.63
CA THR A 146 13.22 -11.54 1.36
C THR A 146 13.14 -12.74 0.41
N ASP A 147 12.33 -12.64 -0.64
CA ASP A 147 12.20 -13.69 -1.68
C ASP A 147 13.39 -13.73 -2.65
N GLY A 148 14.44 -12.93 -2.42
CA GLY A 148 15.66 -12.92 -3.21
C GLY A 148 15.57 -12.14 -4.53
N ALA A 149 14.58 -11.26 -4.68
CA ALA A 149 14.64 -10.23 -5.73
C ALA A 149 15.53 -9.06 -5.28
N PHE A 150 16.09 -8.31 -6.23
CA PHE A 150 16.99 -7.18 -5.92
C PHE A 150 16.75 -6.02 -6.89
N PRO A 151 16.91 -4.76 -6.44
CA PRO A 151 16.83 -3.60 -7.32
C PRO A 151 17.93 -3.64 -8.40
N SER A 152 17.57 -3.32 -9.65
CA SER A 152 18.51 -3.33 -10.77
C SER A 152 18.09 -2.34 -11.86
N ASN A 153 18.86 -2.27 -12.95
CA ASN A 153 18.54 -1.43 -14.12
C ASN A 153 17.52 -2.06 -15.08
N GLU A 154 17.16 -3.34 -14.91
CA GLU A 154 16.38 -4.10 -15.91
C GLU A 154 15.33 -5.01 -15.28
N GLY A 155 14.30 -5.36 -16.06
CA GLY A 155 13.28 -6.34 -15.70
C GLY A 155 12.61 -6.06 -14.35
N ARG A 156 12.45 -7.11 -13.52
CA ARG A 156 11.83 -7.00 -12.20
C ARG A 156 12.62 -6.13 -11.22
N GLY A 157 13.95 -6.10 -11.33
CA GLY A 157 14.78 -5.28 -10.46
C GLY A 157 14.60 -3.78 -10.72
N TYR A 158 14.34 -3.39 -11.97
CA TYR A 158 13.97 -2.01 -12.30
C TYR A 158 12.64 -1.58 -11.66
N VAL A 159 11.67 -2.50 -11.58
CA VAL A 159 10.39 -2.26 -10.90
C VAL A 159 10.61 -2.02 -9.41
N LEU A 160 11.38 -2.88 -8.73
CA LEU A 160 11.70 -2.71 -7.31
C LEU A 160 12.43 -1.39 -7.03
N ARG A 161 13.41 -1.05 -7.86
CA ARG A 161 14.09 0.24 -7.78
C ARG A 161 13.11 1.42 -7.88
N ARG A 162 12.16 1.36 -8.82
CA ARG A 162 11.15 2.41 -8.98
C ARG A 162 10.23 2.52 -7.77
N ILE A 163 9.82 1.40 -7.19
CA ILE A 163 9.00 1.36 -5.96
C ILE A 163 9.76 2.03 -4.81
N LEU A 164 11.01 1.62 -4.58
CA LEU A 164 11.88 2.21 -3.56
C LEU A 164 12.04 3.73 -3.76
N ARG A 165 12.48 4.16 -4.94
CA ARG A 165 12.70 5.59 -5.21
C ARG A 165 11.43 6.42 -5.11
N ARG A 166 10.26 5.84 -5.41
CA ARG A 166 8.98 6.51 -5.21
C ARG A 166 8.70 6.72 -3.72
N ALA A 167 8.89 5.71 -2.88
CA ALA A 167 8.72 5.85 -1.43
C ALA A 167 9.68 6.91 -0.85
N VAL A 168 10.96 6.88 -1.25
CA VAL A 168 11.96 7.89 -0.83
C VAL A 168 11.53 9.29 -1.24
N ARG A 169 11.03 9.47 -2.48
CA ARG A 169 10.57 10.77 -2.97
C ARG A 169 9.42 11.33 -2.15
N TYR A 170 8.42 10.51 -1.80
CA TYR A 170 7.31 10.95 -0.96
C TYR A 170 7.80 11.32 0.46
N GLY A 171 8.74 10.55 1.02
CA GLY A 171 9.40 10.89 2.28
C GLY A 171 10.11 12.24 2.25
N ARG A 172 10.91 12.50 1.21
CA ARG A 172 11.62 13.78 1.02
C ARG A 172 10.68 14.96 0.84
N GLN A 173 9.68 14.81 -0.03
CA GLN A 173 8.82 15.92 -0.45
C GLN A 173 7.77 16.31 0.59
N TYR A 174 7.24 15.33 1.33
CA TYR A 174 6.04 15.54 2.15
C TYR A 174 6.20 15.12 3.61
N MET A 175 7.31 14.46 3.96
CA MET A 175 7.62 14.01 5.33
C MET A 175 8.95 14.55 5.86
N ASN A 176 9.59 15.48 5.15
CA ASN A 176 10.86 16.12 5.53
C ASN A 176 12.04 15.13 5.79
N MET A 177 12.05 13.99 5.11
CA MET A 177 13.12 12.99 5.27
C MET A 177 14.27 13.26 4.32
N GLN A 178 15.42 13.73 4.83
CA GLN A 178 16.61 13.98 3.99
C GLN A 178 17.59 12.79 4.00
N GLU A 179 17.71 12.11 5.14
CA GLU A 179 18.56 10.93 5.32
C GLU A 179 17.80 9.63 5.03
N PRO A 180 18.51 8.50 4.77
CA PRO A 180 17.88 7.22 4.61
C PRO A 180 16.96 6.86 5.78
N PHE A 181 15.73 6.45 5.48
CA PHE A 181 14.71 6.18 6.50
C PHE A 181 13.86 4.95 6.20
N LEU A 182 13.78 4.49 4.94
CA LEU A 182 12.96 3.35 4.58
C LEU A 182 13.50 2.05 5.19
N CYS A 183 14.83 1.96 5.33
CA CYS A 183 15.48 0.81 5.96
C CYS A 183 15.03 0.58 7.41
N ASP A 184 14.69 1.64 8.14
CA ASP A 184 14.23 1.56 9.54
C ASP A 184 12.79 1.06 9.65
N LEU A 185 12.07 0.96 8.54
CA LEU A 185 10.69 0.48 8.48
C LEU A 185 10.61 -1.03 8.17
N VAL A 186 11.73 -1.69 7.87
CA VAL A 186 11.78 -3.14 7.60
C VAL A 186 11.41 -3.95 8.84
N GLU A 187 12.03 -3.65 9.98
CA GLU A 187 11.75 -4.35 11.24
C GLU A 187 10.27 -4.25 11.65
N PRO A 188 9.63 -3.06 11.67
CA PRO A 188 8.18 -2.96 11.90
C PRO A 188 7.31 -3.81 10.98
N VAL A 189 7.68 -3.94 9.69
CA VAL A 189 6.95 -4.80 8.76
C VAL A 189 7.13 -6.28 9.13
N VAL A 190 8.35 -6.71 9.44
CA VAL A 190 8.66 -8.09 9.83
C VAL A 190 8.02 -8.46 11.18
N GLU A 191 8.00 -7.55 12.14
CA GLU A 191 7.30 -7.74 13.42
C GLU A 191 5.80 -7.95 13.18
N HIS A 192 5.19 -7.08 12.37
CA HIS A 192 3.75 -7.10 12.13
C HIS A 192 3.28 -8.30 11.29
N MET A 193 4.06 -8.70 10.28
CA MET A 193 3.64 -9.70 9.30
C MET A 193 4.32 -11.07 9.49
N GLY A 194 5.38 -11.16 10.30
CA GLY A 194 6.20 -12.36 10.41
C GLY A 194 5.56 -13.57 11.09
N ASP A 195 4.41 -13.40 11.78
CA ASP A 195 3.65 -14.55 12.30
C ASP A 195 2.93 -15.31 11.17
N ALA A 196 2.35 -14.57 10.22
CA ALA A 196 1.68 -15.14 9.06
C ALA A 196 2.67 -15.56 7.96
N PHE A 197 3.82 -14.89 7.88
CA PHE A 197 4.88 -15.11 6.90
C PHE A 197 6.23 -15.34 7.61
N PRO A 198 6.47 -16.54 8.18
CA PRO A 198 7.67 -16.83 8.98
C PRO A 198 8.99 -16.60 8.25
N GLU A 199 9.00 -16.71 6.93
CA GLU A 199 10.15 -16.43 6.06
C GLU A 199 10.70 -15.02 6.25
N LEU A 200 9.85 -14.03 6.59
CA LEU A 200 10.29 -12.67 6.91
C LEU A 200 11.23 -12.62 8.13
N ARG A 201 11.13 -13.61 9.04
CA ARG A 201 12.01 -13.71 10.21
C ARG A 201 13.16 -14.66 9.95
N THR A 202 12.91 -15.78 9.27
CA THR A 202 13.85 -16.91 9.19
C THR A 202 14.77 -16.89 7.97
N ALA A 203 14.43 -16.15 6.91
CA ALA A 203 15.26 -16.06 5.71
C ALA A 203 16.66 -15.50 6.02
N HIS A 204 17.60 -15.74 5.11
CA HIS A 204 19.00 -15.31 5.24
C HIS A 204 19.67 -15.79 6.55
N GLY A 205 19.31 -16.98 7.01
CA GLY A 205 19.87 -17.56 8.25
C GLY A 205 19.44 -16.81 9.51
N GLY A 206 18.21 -16.28 9.53
CA GLY A 206 17.68 -15.49 10.65
C GLY A 206 18.16 -14.04 10.69
N LYS A 207 18.74 -13.53 9.60
CA LYS A 207 19.25 -12.15 9.47
C LYS A 207 18.53 -11.35 8.38
N ASN A 208 17.27 -11.71 8.10
CA ASN A 208 16.51 -11.12 7.02
C ASN A 208 16.32 -9.61 7.21
N VAL A 209 16.00 -9.18 8.44
CA VAL A 209 15.79 -7.75 8.76
C VAL A 209 17.04 -6.94 8.41
N GLU A 210 18.22 -7.36 8.87
CA GLU A 210 19.47 -6.67 8.61
C GLU A 210 19.81 -6.66 7.13
N HIS A 211 19.67 -7.81 6.47
CA HIS A 211 19.96 -7.97 5.05
C HIS A 211 19.09 -7.05 4.17
N VAL A 212 17.78 -7.09 4.36
CA VAL A 212 16.81 -6.29 3.61
C VAL A 212 17.00 -4.80 3.91
N ALA A 213 17.19 -4.44 5.18
CA ALA A 213 17.43 -3.05 5.57
C ALA A 213 18.71 -2.48 4.94
N GLU A 214 19.79 -3.26 4.86
CA GLU A 214 21.05 -2.85 4.21
C GLU A 214 20.85 -2.58 2.71
N LEU A 215 20.18 -3.47 1.98
CA LEU A 215 19.88 -3.29 0.56
C LEU A 215 19.04 -2.04 0.28
N ILE A 216 18.03 -1.79 1.11
CA ILE A 216 17.19 -0.59 1.00
C ILE A 216 18.02 0.66 1.28
N ARG A 217 18.84 0.64 2.34
CA ARG A 217 19.71 1.76 2.72
C ARG A 217 20.68 2.13 1.61
N ASP A 218 21.30 1.12 0.98
CA ASP A 218 22.28 1.33 -0.09
C ASP A 218 21.66 1.97 -1.34
N GLU A 219 20.48 1.49 -1.78
CA GLU A 219 19.78 2.08 -2.92
C GLU A 219 19.22 3.48 -2.58
N GLU A 220 18.74 3.71 -1.36
CA GLU A 220 18.27 5.01 -0.90
C GLU A 220 19.41 6.04 -0.85
N ALA A 221 20.57 5.67 -0.29
CA ALA A 221 21.78 6.49 -0.28
C ALA A 221 22.31 6.75 -1.69
N SER A 222 22.26 5.75 -2.59
CA SER A 222 22.63 5.91 -4.00
C SER A 222 21.75 6.93 -4.71
N PHE A 223 20.43 6.89 -4.47
CA PHE A 223 19.49 7.88 -5.00
C PHE A 223 19.65 9.27 -4.37
N GLY A 224 20.19 9.38 -3.15
CA GLY A 224 20.52 10.67 -2.51
C GLY A 224 21.65 11.45 -3.17
N ARG A 225 22.53 10.77 -3.93
CA ARG A 225 23.67 11.39 -4.60
C ARG A 225 23.35 11.98 -5.97
N THR A 226 22.11 11.83 -6.45
CA THR A 226 21.64 12.27 -7.77
C THR A 226 20.58 13.35 -7.64
#